data_AF-A0A3B1DR85-F1
#
_entry.id   AF-A0A3B1DR85-F1
#
_cell.length_a   1.000
_cell.length_b   1.000
_cell.length_c   1.000
_cell.angle_alpha   90.00
_cell.angle_beta   90.00
_cell.angle_gamma   90.00
#
_symmetry.space_group_name_H-M   'P 1'
#
loop_
_entity.id
_entity.type
_entity.pdbx_description
1 polymer ?
#
loop_
_entity_poly.entity_id
_entity_poly.type
_entity_poly.pdbx_seq_one_letter_code
_entity_poly.pdbx_strand_id
1 'polypeptide(L)'
;MIDLHSPTARLTALRKWFSRFARSFYTSNEEDRRNISLKIRHTYKVCRNITEIAGKESPGQANILVAEAIALLHDVGRFPQYAQYKTFNDRISVNHAELGARIITSEGLLKEFPPDEQSIITDAV
;
A
#
# COMPACT_ATOMS: atom_id res chain seq x y z
N MET A 1 -19.85 -11.28 16.51
CA MET A 1 -18.61 -11.74 15.85
C MET A 1 -18.33 -10.80 14.70
N ILE A 2 -17.15 -10.19 14.63
CA ILE A 2 -16.72 -9.45 13.43
C ILE A 2 -16.32 -10.52 12.43
N ASP A 3 -17.04 -10.62 11.32
CA ASP A 3 -16.63 -11.48 10.22
C ASP A 3 -15.36 -10.89 9.59
N LEU A 4 -14.22 -11.51 9.89
CA LEU A 4 -12.92 -11.12 9.36
C LEU A 4 -12.82 -11.37 7.84
N HIS A 5 -13.79 -12.08 7.23
CA HIS A 5 -13.85 -12.35 5.79
C HIS A 5 -14.66 -11.30 5.02
N SER A 6 -15.26 -10.30 5.68
CA SER A 6 -15.95 -9.21 4.99
C SER A 6 -14.95 -8.37 4.18
N PRO A 7 -15.28 -7.97 2.93
CA PRO A 7 -14.51 -7.00 2.15
C PRO A 7 -14.03 -5.79 2.98
N THR A 8 -14.92 -5.20 3.76
CA THR A 8 -14.62 -4.04 4.60
C THR A 8 -13.60 -4.35 5.70
N ALA A 9 -13.62 -5.57 6.25
CA ALA A 9 -12.70 -6.00 7.30
C ALA A 9 -11.26 -6.13 6.75
N ARG A 10 -11.09 -6.73 5.56
CA ARG A 10 -9.78 -6.88 4.90
C ARG A 10 -9.12 -5.53 4.64
N LEU A 11 -9.88 -4.60 4.05
CA LEU A 11 -9.37 -3.26 3.75
C LEU A 11 -9.05 -2.47 5.03
N THR A 12 -9.87 -2.61 6.07
CA THR A 12 -9.59 -2.02 7.38
C THR A 12 -8.30 -2.56 7.99
N ALA A 13 -8.05 -3.87 7.87
CA ALA A 13 -6.82 -4.49 8.34
C ALA A 13 -5.59 -3.95 7.58
N LEU A 14 -5.67 -3.86 6.24
CA LEU A 14 -4.60 -3.27 5.42
C LEU A 14 -4.32 -1.80 5.80
N ARG A 15 -5.35 -0.96 5.97
CA ARG A 15 -5.18 0.44 6.39
C ARG A 15 -4.50 0.56 7.75
N LYS A 16 -4.87 -0.31 8.71
CA LYS A 16 -4.24 -0.37 10.03
C LYS A 16 -2.77 -0.81 9.92
N TRP A 17 -2.49 -1.82 9.11
CA TRP A 17 -1.11 -2.26 8.85
C TRP A 17 -0.29 -1.14 8.21
N PHE A 18 -0.77 -0.54 7.12
CA PHE A 18 -0.07 0.54 6.40
C PHE A 18 0.25 1.73 7.32
N SER A 19 -0.72 2.15 8.14
CA SER A 19 -0.52 3.25 9.09
C SER A 19 0.60 2.97 10.10
N ARG A 20 0.69 1.74 10.63
CA ARG A 20 1.78 1.33 11.53
C ARG A 20 3.11 1.22 10.78
N PHE A 21 3.10 0.55 9.63
CA PHE A 21 4.26 0.35 8.77
C PHE A 21 4.90 1.70 8.40
N ALA A 22 4.12 2.60 7.79
CA ALA A 22 4.63 3.89 7.34
C ALA A 22 5.16 4.77 8.49
N ARG A 23 4.49 4.76 9.65
CA ARG A 23 4.92 5.51 10.84
C ARG A 23 6.22 4.99 11.45
N SER A 24 6.53 3.69 11.28
CA SER A 24 7.78 3.11 11.78
C SER A 24 9.04 3.72 11.14
N PHE A 25 8.89 4.41 10.01
CA PHE A 25 9.98 5.08 9.30
C PHE A 25 10.17 6.55 9.71
N TYR A 26 9.36 7.09 10.62
CA TYR A 26 9.60 8.44 11.12
C TYR A 26 10.88 8.50 11.94
N THR A 27 11.71 9.52 11.69
CA THR A 27 12.92 9.82 12.44
C THR A 27 12.83 11.24 13.02
N SER A 28 13.79 11.60 13.88
CA SER A 28 13.93 12.97 14.41
C SER A 28 14.44 13.97 13.36
N ASN A 29 15.02 13.49 12.27
CA ASN A 29 15.48 14.34 11.17
C ASN A 29 14.28 14.91 10.40
N GLU A 30 14.27 16.24 10.23
CA GLU A 30 13.13 16.95 9.62
C GLU A 30 12.93 16.59 8.15
N GLU A 31 14.01 16.48 7.38
CA GLU A 31 13.96 16.13 5.96
C GLU A 31 13.44 14.71 5.76
N ASP A 32 13.94 13.76 6.55
CA ASP A 32 13.47 12.38 6.54
C ASP A 32 11.97 12.32 6.83
N ARG A 33 11.55 12.96 7.93
CA ARG A 33 10.14 13.02 8.32
C ARG A 33 9.27 13.65 7.24
N ARG A 34 9.75 14.68 6.56
CA ARG A 34 9.05 15.33 5.44
C ARG A 34 8.88 14.36 4.27
N ASN A 35 9.90 13.60 3.90
CA ASN A 35 9.85 12.65 2.81
C ASN A 35 8.93 11.45 3.11
N ILE A 36 8.95 10.92 4.34
CA ILE A 36 7.99 9.91 4.77
C ILE A 36 6.55 10.46 4.76
N SER A 37 6.34 11.68 5.27
CA SER A 37 5.02 12.34 5.26
C SER A 37 4.50 12.57 3.84
N LEU A 38 5.40 12.93 2.91
CA LEU A 38 5.07 13.10 1.49
C LEU A 38 4.49 11.82 0.91
N LYS A 39 5.13 10.67 1.17
CA LYS A 39 4.70 9.37 0.66
C LYS A 39 3.40 8.90 1.28
N ILE A 40 3.21 9.07 2.59
CA ILE A 40 1.92 8.78 3.26
C ILE A 40 0.78 9.59 2.62
N ARG A 41 0.98 10.90 2.45
CA ARG A 41 -0.03 11.78 1.85
C ARG A 41 -0.30 11.42 0.39
N HIS A 42 0.74 11.05 -0.36
CA HIS A 42 0.62 10.56 -1.73
C HIS A 42 -0.26 9.31 -1.78
N THR A 43 0.05 8.28 -0.98
CA THR A 43 -0.74 7.04 -0.91
C THR A 43 -2.23 7.33 -0.65
N TYR A 44 -2.57 8.12 0.37
CA TYR A 44 -3.98 8.43 0.66
C TYR A 44 -4.67 9.23 -0.45
N LYS A 45 -3.94 10.10 -1.18
CA LYS A 45 -4.49 10.77 -2.37
C LYS A 45 -4.78 9.77 -3.48
N VAL A 46 -3.87 8.82 -3.73
CA VAL A 46 -4.09 7.75 -4.73
C VAL A 46 -5.27 6.87 -4.33
N CYS A 47 -5.40 6.46 -3.06
CA CYS A 47 -6.56 5.69 -2.59
C CYS A 47 -7.88 6.42 -2.83
N ARG A 48 -7.95 7.72 -2.54
CA ARG A 48 -9.16 8.52 -2.80
C ARG A 48 -9.48 8.61 -4.28
N ASN A 49 -8.47 8.88 -5.11
CA ASN A 49 -8.68 9.04 -6.54
C ASN A 49 -9.12 7.72 -7.19
N ILE A 50 -8.48 6.60 -6.85
CA ILE A 50 -8.80 5.31 -7.47
C ILE A 50 -10.19 4.82 -7.06
N THR A 51 -10.60 5.04 -5.81
CA THR A 51 -11.94 4.66 -5.34
C THR A 51 -13.03 5.53 -5.96
N GLU A 52 -12.77 6.83 -6.17
CA GLU A 52 -13.69 7.72 -6.87
C GLU A 52 -13.84 7.34 -8.35
N ILE A 53 -12.73 7.05 -9.05
CA ILE A 53 -12.75 6.60 -10.44
C ILE A 53 -13.48 5.26 -10.53
N ALA A 54 -13.06 4.28 -9.73
CA ALA A 54 -13.70 2.97 -9.71
C ALA A 54 -15.20 3.13 -9.45
N GLY A 55 -15.64 3.86 -8.42
CA GLY A 55 -17.06 4.05 -8.14
C GLY A 55 -17.89 4.63 -9.30
N LYS A 56 -17.30 5.44 -10.19
CA LYS A 56 -17.97 6.00 -11.38
C LYS A 56 -18.11 5.01 -12.52
N GLU A 57 -17.19 4.05 -12.65
CA GLU A 57 -17.22 3.02 -13.69
C GLU A 57 -18.22 1.88 -13.38
N SER A 58 -18.99 1.98 -12.29
CA SER A 58 -19.93 0.95 -11.79
C SER A 58 -19.35 -0.49 -11.64
N PRO A 59 -18.11 -0.69 -11.18
CA PRO A 59 -17.55 -2.00 -10.93
C PRO A 59 -18.18 -2.58 -9.65
N GLY A 60 -18.18 -3.90 -9.54
CA GLY A 60 -18.62 -4.58 -8.32
C GLY A 60 -17.79 -4.15 -7.10
N GLN A 61 -18.38 -4.26 -5.90
CA GLN A 61 -17.73 -3.85 -4.64
C GLN A 61 -16.37 -4.50 -4.40
N ALA A 62 -16.17 -5.73 -4.87
CA ALA A 62 -14.88 -6.43 -4.82
C ALA A 62 -13.78 -5.70 -5.61
N ASN A 63 -14.09 -5.22 -6.80
CA ASN A 63 -13.14 -4.49 -7.65
C ASN A 63 -12.74 -3.14 -7.03
N ILE A 64 -13.67 -2.42 -6.39
CA ILE A 64 -13.36 -1.17 -5.67
C ILE A 64 -12.40 -1.45 -4.52
N LEU A 65 -12.64 -2.54 -3.78
CA LEU A 65 -11.74 -2.97 -2.70
C LEU A 65 -10.34 -3.30 -3.22
N VAL A 66 -10.24 -4.12 -4.27
CA VAL A 66 -8.97 -4.50 -4.90
C VAL A 66 -8.21 -3.26 -5.37
N ALA A 67 -8.90 -2.34 -6.05
CA ALA A 67 -8.31 -1.08 -6.50
C ALA A 67 -7.76 -0.25 -5.33
N GLU A 68 -8.51 -0.15 -4.23
CA GLU A 68 -8.04 0.56 -3.05
C GLU A 68 -6.85 -0.13 -2.38
N ALA A 69 -6.85 -1.47 -2.32
CA ALA A 69 -5.75 -2.26 -1.78
C ALA A 69 -4.46 -2.04 -2.59
N ILE A 70 -4.55 -2.06 -3.93
CA ILE A 70 -3.44 -1.71 -4.83
C ILE A 70 -2.93 -0.31 -4.51
N ALA A 71 -3.81 0.70 -4.48
CA ALA A 71 -3.41 2.07 -4.20
C ALA A 71 -2.76 2.24 -2.83
N LEU A 72 -3.20 1.49 -1.82
CA LEU A 72 -2.60 1.54 -0.48
C LEU A 72 -1.20 0.92 -0.45
N LEU A 73 -0.97 -0.12 -1.25
CA LEU A 73 0.25 -0.92 -1.23
C LEU A 73 1.30 -0.52 -2.28
N HIS A 74 0.92 0.18 -3.36
CA HIS A 74 1.81 0.44 -4.52
C HIS A 74 3.18 1.04 -4.18
N ASP A 75 3.25 1.87 -3.14
CA ASP A 75 4.47 2.60 -2.77
C ASP A 75 5.11 2.04 -1.47
N VAL A 76 4.71 0.85 -0.97
CA VAL A 76 5.24 0.32 0.31
C VAL A 76 6.75 0.08 0.27
N GLY A 77 7.31 -0.25 -0.90
CA GLY A 77 8.76 -0.34 -1.09
C GLY A 77 9.51 0.99 -0.97
N ARG A 78 8.84 2.14 -1.15
CA ARG A 78 9.46 3.48 -1.04
C ARG A 78 9.93 3.81 0.37
N PHE A 79 9.28 3.25 1.39
CA PHE A 79 9.59 3.54 2.77
C PHE A 79 10.97 2.98 3.18
N PRO A 80 11.25 1.66 3.06
CA PRO A 80 12.58 1.13 3.30
C PRO A 80 13.62 1.61 2.29
N GLN A 81 13.24 1.83 1.02
CA GLN A 81 14.13 2.45 0.03
C GLN A 81 14.64 3.81 0.54
N TYR A 82 13.75 4.71 0.94
CA TYR A 82 14.16 6.02 1.42
C TYR A 82 14.91 5.92 2.75
N ALA A 83 14.47 5.07 3.68
CA ALA A 83 15.13 4.91 4.96
C ALA A 83 16.60 4.50 4.83
N GLN A 84 16.90 3.59 3.89
CA GLN A 84 18.24 3.08 3.65
C GLN A 84 19.08 3.98 2.73
N TYR A 85 18.50 4.47 1.64
CA TYR A 85 19.25 5.13 0.56
C TYR A 85 19.06 6.66 0.50
N LYS A 86 18.14 7.21 1.30
CA LYS A 86 17.80 8.65 1.33
C LYS A 86 17.39 9.23 -0.03
N THR A 87 16.86 8.38 -0.90
CA THR A 87 16.39 8.73 -2.24
C THR A 87 15.25 7.82 -2.67
N PHE A 88 14.39 8.32 -3.54
CA PHE A 88 13.37 7.52 -4.24
C PHE A 88 13.81 7.15 -5.67
N ASN A 89 15.07 7.35 -6.02
CA ASN A 89 15.55 7.04 -7.36
C ASN A 89 16.07 5.60 -7.42
N ASP A 90 15.29 4.72 -8.02
CA ASP A 90 15.60 3.28 -8.17
C ASP A 90 16.94 3.03 -8.86
N ARG A 91 17.32 3.87 -9.84
CA ARG A 91 18.56 3.69 -10.63
C ARG A 91 19.83 3.77 -9.80
N ILE A 92 19.77 4.46 -8.67
CA ILE A 92 20.90 4.64 -7.75
C ILE A 92 20.62 4.00 -6.38
N SER A 93 19.55 3.22 -6.26
CA SER A 93 19.15 2.54 -5.03
C SER A 93 18.63 1.12 -5.32
N VAL A 94 17.36 0.84 -5.05
CA VAL A 94 16.69 -0.45 -5.21
C VAL A 94 15.39 -0.27 -5.98
N ASN A 95 14.99 -1.28 -6.76
CA ASN A 95 13.68 -1.32 -7.41
C ASN A 95 12.58 -1.36 -6.32
N HIS A 96 11.80 -0.29 -6.23
CA HIS A 96 10.78 -0.15 -5.19
C HIS A 96 9.59 -1.09 -5.38
N ALA A 97 9.21 -1.43 -6.62
CA ALA A 97 8.12 -2.35 -6.91
C ALA A 97 8.49 -3.77 -6.47
N GLU A 98 9.69 -4.23 -6.83
CA GLU A 98 10.19 -5.55 -6.39
C GLU A 98 10.32 -5.62 -4.85
N LEU A 99 10.83 -4.55 -4.23
CA LEU A 99 10.89 -4.47 -2.77
C LEU A 99 9.49 -4.46 -2.14
N GLY A 100 8.53 -3.77 -2.76
CA GLY A 100 7.14 -3.72 -2.33
C GLY A 100 6.47 -5.09 -2.38
N ALA A 101 6.57 -5.79 -3.50
CA ALA A 101 6.05 -7.15 -3.67
C ALA A 101 6.61 -8.10 -2.61
N ARG A 102 7.94 -8.05 -2.36
CA ARG A 102 8.58 -8.86 -1.31
C ARG A 102 7.99 -8.59 0.08
N ILE A 103 7.77 -7.33 0.43
CA ILE A 103 7.16 -6.93 1.72
C ILE A 103 5.74 -7.49 1.84
N ILE A 104 4.93 -7.34 0.79
CA ILE A 104 3.54 -7.83 0.76
C ILE A 104 3.51 -9.35 1.01
N THR A 105 4.37 -10.10 0.32
CA THR A 105 4.47 -11.55 0.47
C THR A 105 4.97 -11.94 1.87
N SER A 106 6.06 -11.33 2.36
CA SER A 106 6.67 -11.72 3.64
C SER A 106 5.76 -11.44 4.84
N GLU A 107 5.01 -10.34 4.79
CA GLU A 107 4.07 -9.96 5.84
C GLU A 107 2.74 -10.73 5.73
N GLY A 108 2.49 -11.42 4.60
CA GLY A 108 1.26 -12.17 4.37
C GLY A 108 0.01 -11.27 4.32
N LEU A 109 0.14 -10.06 3.78
CA LEU A 109 -0.91 -9.03 3.85
C LEU A 109 -2.20 -9.43 3.15
N LEU A 110 -2.09 -10.31 2.15
CA LEU A 110 -3.20 -10.70 1.29
C LEU A 110 -3.76 -12.09 1.61
N LYS A 111 -3.34 -12.73 2.72
CA LYS A 111 -3.74 -14.11 3.08
C LYS A 111 -5.26 -14.32 3.16
N GLU A 112 -6.00 -13.29 3.55
CA GLU A 112 -7.46 -13.33 3.67
C GLU A 112 -8.19 -12.98 2.37
N PHE A 113 -7.47 -12.62 1.30
CA PHE A 113 -8.04 -12.30 0.00
C PHE A 113 -8.23 -13.57 -0.85
N PRO A 114 -9.26 -13.63 -1.72
CA PRO A 114 -9.36 -14.63 -2.77
C PRO A 114 -8.08 -14.72 -3.64
N PRO A 115 -7.65 -15.91 -4.08
CA PRO A 115 -6.38 -16.08 -4.82
C PRO A 115 -6.25 -15.22 -6.08
N ASP A 116 -7.34 -14.99 -6.80
CA ASP A 116 -7.41 -14.10 -7.97
C ASP A 116 -7.16 -12.63 -7.57
N GLU A 117 -7.79 -12.16 -6.48
CA GLU A 117 -7.52 -10.83 -5.92
C GLU A 117 -6.06 -10.71 -5.46
N GLN A 118 -5.47 -11.75 -4.87
CA GLN A 118 -4.06 -11.73 -4.45
C GLN A 118 -3.11 -11.51 -5.63
N SER A 119 -3.32 -12.22 -6.74
CA SER A 119 -2.51 -12.05 -7.97
C SER A 119 -2.65 -10.64 -8.50
N ILE A 120 -3.89 -10.15 -8.67
CA ILE A 120 -4.17 -8.81 -9.21
C ILE A 120 -3.48 -7.73 -8.35
N ILE A 121 -3.58 -7.84 -7.02
CA ILE A 121 -2.96 -6.86 -6.13
C ILE A 121 -1.44 -6.93 -6.22
N THR A 122 -0.85 -8.12 -6.23
CA THR A 122 0.62 -8.29 -6.25
C THR A 122 1.23 -7.84 -7.57
N ASP A 123 0.57 -8.13 -8.70
CA ASP A 123 1.05 -7.79 -10.04
C ASP A 123 0.95 -6.28 -10.35
N ALA A 124 0.09 -5.56 -9.62
CA ALA A 124 -0.15 -4.12 -9.80
C ALA A 124 0.69 -3.22 -8.87
N VAL A 125 1.57 -3.80 -8.05
CA VAL A 125 2.44 -3.09 -7.08
C VAL A 125 3.86 -2.94 -7.62
#